data_AF-A0A818GGY0-F1
#
_entry.id   AF-A0A818GGY0-F1
#
_cell.length_a   1.000
_cell.length_b   1.000
_cell.length_c   1.000
_cell.angle_alpha   90.00
_cell.angle_beta   90.00
_cell.angle_gamma   90.00
#
_symmetry.space_group_name_H-M   'P 1'
#
loop_
_entity.id
_entity.type
_entity.pdbx_description
1 polymer ?
#
loop_
_entity_poly.entity_id
_entity_poly.type
_entity_poly.pdbx_seq_one_letter_code
_entity_poly.pdbx_strand_id
1 'polypeptide(L)'
;MESVTIATLKNPRKDLTERKQALDKIVTPSTAAIKVLESLIIYDPDLRAGSFKSLVKILPNDYRQVKGFEIDLNVIAKAIYDDENISIGDISTLVYKNKSGGGLPAILPTIFRRICDDQQIAALNLLNEISCFEQQQGNELVEYLLNLAVSTTENQIRSQAITMIENCIKYNKNLANIEITKKKVDNDGTIKEIQSSLADELKKLKMKLLIDKDTLQNLSKNIQQRNVTATREEIILLIEALVNSKEKEKGLDHQITDLLLQIDLGQGLNNEITTRLYKEVIKDPKLIRFSSLVLIIATGLSKMREIPSPLTDVLWEQFLLLPGDLSDKTEMSLKHNLIYVIMILVTQKTQIPKNVLEKLANLLMNQQDDIQVRIVIAKILSKQIEINCDALAIQLLKSAALLPRNNEDEDLLNKFVFRSLKANVDENFLINFYEEFRKRVVAAAVEDKETVKELQQLDTFIQGKENNFKKFQLLNALNIQFLNNQKIDTTIFTQFNPSEWTR
;
A
#
# COMPACT_ATOMS: atom_id res chain seq x y z
N MET A 1 -42.13 -56.30 -24.42
CA MET A 1 -41.46 -56.42 -23.11
C MET A 1 -41.16 -55.04 -22.52
N GLU A 2 -40.56 -54.12 -23.27
CA GLU A 2 -40.21 -52.77 -22.79
C GLU A 2 -41.41 -51.94 -22.28
N SER A 3 -42.59 -52.06 -22.92
CA SER A 3 -43.83 -51.40 -22.48
C SER A 3 -44.32 -51.86 -21.10
N VAL A 4 -44.15 -53.15 -20.78
CA VAL A 4 -44.54 -53.74 -19.48
C VAL A 4 -43.56 -53.30 -18.40
N THR A 5 -42.26 -53.28 -18.71
CA THR A 5 -41.20 -52.79 -17.82
C THR A 5 -41.42 -51.32 -17.43
N ILE A 6 -41.71 -50.46 -18.42
CA ILE A 6 -42.00 -49.03 -18.19
C ILE A 6 -43.29 -48.84 -17.38
N ALA A 7 -44.34 -49.63 -17.64
CA ALA A 7 -45.59 -49.56 -16.90
C ALA A 7 -45.39 -49.92 -15.41
N THR A 8 -44.56 -50.92 -15.11
CA THR A 8 -44.18 -51.29 -13.74
C THR A 8 -43.44 -50.16 -13.03
N LEU A 9 -42.50 -49.50 -13.71
CA LEU A 9 -41.71 -48.40 -13.13
C LEU A 9 -42.55 -47.14 -12.84
N LYS A 10 -43.53 -46.83 -13.70
CA LYS A 10 -44.46 -45.71 -13.54
C LYS A 10 -45.51 -45.92 -12.46
N ASN A 11 -45.68 -47.15 -11.96
CA ASN A 11 -46.72 -47.45 -10.99
C ASN A 11 -46.15 -47.41 -9.55
N PRO A 12 -46.41 -46.36 -8.76
CA PRO A 12 -45.90 -46.25 -7.39
C PRO A 12 -46.51 -47.28 -6.44
N ARG A 13 -47.60 -47.97 -6.84
CA ARG A 13 -48.23 -49.04 -6.05
C ARG A 13 -47.53 -50.40 -6.21
N LYS A 14 -46.54 -50.50 -7.08
CA LYS A 14 -45.75 -51.71 -7.27
C LYS A 14 -44.65 -51.80 -6.21
N ASP A 15 -44.37 -53.03 -5.77
CA ASP A 15 -43.34 -53.28 -4.77
C ASP A 15 -41.97 -52.75 -5.21
N LEU A 16 -41.18 -52.21 -4.27
CA LEU A 16 -39.89 -51.63 -4.58
C LEU A 16 -38.94 -52.65 -5.22
N THR A 17 -39.00 -53.92 -4.81
CA THR A 17 -38.21 -55.02 -5.38
C THR A 17 -38.62 -55.29 -6.82
N GLU A 18 -39.93 -55.34 -7.10
CA GLU A 18 -40.44 -55.48 -8.47
C GLU A 18 -40.01 -54.30 -9.36
N ARG A 19 -40.03 -53.08 -8.83
CA ARG A 19 -39.60 -51.87 -9.54
C ARG A 19 -38.09 -51.87 -9.77
N LYS A 20 -37.26 -52.30 -8.81
CA LYS A 20 -35.80 -52.48 -8.98
C LYS A 20 -35.47 -53.53 -10.03
N GLN A 21 -36.14 -54.69 -10.01
CA GLN A 21 -35.95 -55.72 -11.05
C GLN A 21 -36.42 -55.25 -12.44
N ALA A 22 -37.48 -54.44 -12.51
CA ALA A 22 -37.90 -53.83 -13.77
C ALA A 22 -36.84 -52.85 -14.29
N LEU A 23 -36.18 -52.11 -13.39
CA LEU A 23 -35.13 -51.18 -13.74
C LEU A 23 -33.91 -51.87 -14.39
N ASP A 24 -33.50 -53.03 -13.87
CA ASP A 24 -32.39 -53.83 -14.42
C ASP A 24 -32.66 -54.36 -15.83
N LYS A 25 -33.95 -54.47 -16.20
CA LYS A 25 -34.40 -54.93 -17.52
C LYS A 25 -34.40 -53.83 -18.58
N ILE A 26 -34.14 -52.57 -18.21
CA ILE A 26 -33.95 -51.49 -19.18
C ILE A 26 -32.54 -51.59 -19.76
N VAL A 27 -32.45 -52.10 -20.99
CA VAL A 27 -31.17 -52.33 -21.69
C VAL A 27 -31.09 -51.64 -23.04
N THR A 28 -32.19 -51.10 -23.55
CA THR A 28 -32.27 -50.46 -24.87
C THR A 28 -32.65 -49.00 -24.71
N PRO A 29 -31.98 -48.05 -25.38
CA PRO A 29 -32.36 -46.66 -25.32
C PRO A 29 -33.66 -46.39 -26.11
N SER A 30 -34.64 -45.77 -25.44
CA SER A 30 -35.84 -45.21 -26.06
C SER A 30 -36.25 -43.94 -25.34
N THR A 31 -36.91 -43.01 -26.04
CA THR A 31 -37.42 -41.76 -25.44
C THR A 31 -38.34 -42.04 -24.24
N ALA A 32 -39.13 -43.11 -24.31
CA ALA A 32 -40.02 -43.51 -23.23
C ALA A 32 -39.24 -44.01 -22.00
N ALA A 33 -38.18 -44.81 -22.21
CA ALA A 33 -37.32 -45.27 -21.12
C ALA A 33 -36.55 -44.10 -20.48
N ILE A 34 -35.97 -43.21 -21.29
CA ILE A 34 -35.20 -42.05 -20.82
C ILE A 34 -36.06 -41.12 -19.96
N LYS A 35 -37.26 -40.73 -20.44
CA LYS A 35 -38.16 -39.85 -19.67
C LYS A 35 -38.62 -40.46 -18.35
N VAL A 36 -38.79 -41.78 -18.31
CA VAL A 36 -39.18 -42.49 -17.08
C VAL A 36 -38.02 -42.50 -16.10
N LEU A 37 -36.81 -42.82 -16.56
CA LEU A 37 -35.62 -42.81 -15.72
C LEU A 37 -35.31 -41.40 -15.19
N GLU A 38 -35.41 -40.37 -16.04
CA GLU A 38 -35.29 -38.96 -15.63
C GLU A 38 -36.32 -38.62 -14.55
N SER A 39 -37.60 -38.95 -14.74
CA SER A 39 -38.63 -38.73 -13.74
C SER A 39 -38.35 -39.46 -12.41
N LEU A 40 -37.84 -40.70 -12.46
CA LEU A 40 -37.51 -41.45 -11.25
C LEU A 40 -36.30 -40.86 -10.52
N ILE A 41 -35.28 -40.40 -11.26
CA ILE A 41 -34.11 -39.74 -10.66
C ILE A 41 -34.55 -38.48 -9.89
N ILE A 42 -35.48 -37.72 -10.45
CA ILE A 42 -35.93 -36.44 -9.89
C ILE A 42 -36.86 -36.65 -8.68
N TYR A 43 -37.84 -37.56 -8.80
CA TYR A 43 -38.97 -37.60 -7.87
C TYR A 43 -38.99 -38.83 -6.95
N ASP A 44 -38.19 -39.87 -7.19
CA ASP A 44 -38.23 -41.13 -6.44
C ASP A 44 -36.86 -41.46 -5.80
N PRO A 45 -36.61 -41.04 -4.54
CA PRO A 45 -35.33 -41.26 -3.88
C PRO A 45 -34.90 -42.73 -3.79
N ASP A 46 -35.85 -43.65 -3.59
CA ASP A 46 -35.58 -45.08 -3.40
C ASP A 46 -35.11 -45.77 -4.68
N LEU A 47 -35.48 -45.19 -5.83
CA LEU A 47 -35.08 -45.66 -7.15
C LEU A 47 -34.06 -44.75 -7.82
N ARG A 48 -33.68 -43.62 -7.22
CA ARG A 48 -32.82 -42.60 -7.84
C ARG A 48 -31.50 -43.18 -8.34
N ALA A 49 -30.71 -43.76 -7.44
CA ALA A 49 -29.38 -44.27 -7.76
C ALA A 49 -29.42 -45.40 -8.80
N GLY A 50 -30.39 -46.30 -8.68
CA GLY A 50 -30.63 -47.32 -9.70
C GLY A 50 -30.96 -46.68 -11.04
N SER A 51 -31.95 -45.78 -11.07
CA SER A 51 -32.44 -45.13 -12.28
C SER A 51 -31.35 -44.33 -12.99
N PHE A 52 -30.47 -43.67 -12.23
CA PHE A 52 -29.29 -43.00 -12.76
C PHE A 52 -28.34 -43.99 -13.43
N LYS A 53 -28.00 -45.10 -12.76
CA LYS A 53 -27.14 -46.17 -13.33
C LYS A 53 -27.71 -46.74 -14.62
N SER A 54 -29.01 -47.05 -14.65
CA SER A 54 -29.67 -47.53 -15.87
C SER A 54 -29.71 -46.47 -16.97
N LEU A 55 -29.95 -45.21 -16.63
CA LEU A 55 -29.94 -44.11 -17.59
C LEU A 55 -28.57 -43.99 -18.25
N VAL A 56 -27.51 -43.89 -17.45
CA VAL A 56 -26.15 -43.74 -17.94
C VAL A 56 -25.72 -44.97 -18.75
N LYS A 57 -26.17 -46.18 -18.40
CA LYS A 57 -25.90 -47.41 -19.17
C LYS A 57 -26.51 -47.35 -20.58
N ILE A 58 -27.77 -46.96 -20.71
CA ILE A 58 -28.48 -47.02 -22.00
C ILE A 58 -28.22 -45.82 -22.92
N LEU A 59 -27.82 -44.66 -22.38
CA LEU A 59 -27.59 -43.48 -23.21
C LEU A 59 -26.52 -43.76 -24.29
N PRO A 60 -26.75 -43.38 -25.56
CA PRO A 60 -25.72 -43.45 -26.58
C PRO A 60 -24.66 -42.35 -26.34
N ASN A 61 -23.52 -42.47 -27.02
CA ASN A 61 -22.56 -41.37 -27.08
C ASN A 61 -23.19 -40.18 -27.83
N ASP A 62 -22.90 -38.97 -27.36
CA ASP A 62 -23.49 -37.71 -27.82
C ASP A 62 -25.02 -37.73 -27.84
N TYR A 63 -25.62 -38.36 -26.81
CA TYR A 63 -27.08 -38.53 -26.69
C TYR A 63 -27.86 -37.22 -26.85
N ARG A 64 -27.26 -36.07 -26.53
CA ARG A 64 -27.88 -34.75 -26.71
C ARG A 64 -28.14 -34.38 -28.18
N GLN A 65 -27.41 -34.99 -29.12
CA GLN A 65 -27.65 -34.83 -30.55
C GLN A 65 -28.75 -35.76 -31.07
N VAL A 66 -29.18 -36.73 -30.26
CA VAL A 66 -30.25 -37.67 -30.60
C VAL A 66 -31.59 -37.06 -30.20
N LYS A 67 -32.40 -36.72 -31.20
CA LYS A 67 -33.72 -36.10 -31.00
C LYS A 67 -34.57 -36.88 -30.00
N GLY A 68 -35.06 -36.20 -28.96
CA GLY A 68 -35.91 -36.79 -27.93
C GLY A 68 -35.16 -37.56 -26.84
N PHE A 69 -33.82 -37.50 -26.83
CA PHE A 69 -32.96 -37.97 -25.73
C PHE A 69 -32.36 -36.78 -24.95
N GLU A 70 -32.89 -35.57 -25.18
CA GLU A 70 -32.52 -34.36 -24.44
C GLU A 70 -32.88 -34.54 -22.96
N ILE A 71 -31.86 -34.56 -22.11
CA ILE A 71 -31.99 -34.65 -20.65
C ILE A 71 -31.52 -33.35 -20.04
N ASP A 72 -32.29 -32.83 -19.08
CA ASP A 72 -31.88 -31.64 -18.34
C ASP A 72 -30.86 -32.00 -17.26
N LEU A 73 -29.58 -31.81 -17.59
CA LEU A 73 -28.48 -32.08 -16.67
C LEU A 73 -28.49 -31.19 -15.42
N ASN A 74 -29.09 -29.99 -15.44
CA ASN A 74 -29.20 -29.18 -14.22
C ASN A 74 -30.12 -29.84 -13.21
N VAL A 75 -31.23 -30.39 -13.70
CA VAL A 75 -32.23 -31.05 -12.86
C VAL A 75 -31.71 -32.39 -12.37
N ILE A 76 -31.07 -33.18 -13.24
CA ILE A 76 -30.43 -34.45 -12.86
C ILE A 76 -29.31 -34.20 -11.84
N ALA A 77 -28.40 -33.26 -12.09
CA ALA A 77 -27.28 -32.97 -11.20
C ALA A 77 -27.75 -32.56 -9.80
N LYS A 78 -28.76 -31.69 -9.72
CA LYS A 78 -29.36 -31.29 -8.45
C LYS A 78 -29.97 -32.47 -7.69
N ALA A 79 -30.62 -33.40 -8.41
CA ALA A 79 -31.25 -34.56 -7.79
C ALA A 79 -30.23 -35.55 -7.21
N ILE A 80 -29.04 -35.66 -7.81
CA ILE A 80 -27.99 -36.61 -7.41
C ILE A 80 -26.90 -36.01 -6.51
N TYR A 81 -26.95 -34.70 -6.23
CA TYR A 81 -25.88 -33.94 -5.59
C TYR A 81 -25.38 -34.57 -4.27
N ASP A 82 -26.30 -34.93 -3.38
CA ASP A 82 -26.00 -35.53 -2.06
C ASP A 82 -26.25 -37.05 -2.02
N ASP A 83 -26.52 -37.71 -3.15
CA ASP A 83 -26.91 -39.14 -3.15
C ASP A 83 -25.68 -40.07 -3.12
N GLU A 84 -25.29 -40.52 -1.92
CA GLU A 84 -24.11 -41.36 -1.67
C GLU A 84 -24.10 -42.69 -2.43
N ASN A 85 -25.25 -43.18 -2.90
CA ASN A 85 -25.35 -44.44 -3.64
C ASN A 85 -24.97 -44.31 -5.14
N ILE A 86 -24.74 -43.08 -5.60
CA ILE A 86 -24.26 -42.77 -6.93
C ILE A 86 -22.75 -42.54 -6.86
N SER A 87 -22.02 -43.39 -7.56
CA SER A 87 -20.56 -43.31 -7.58
C SER A 87 -20.07 -42.31 -8.61
N ILE A 88 -18.84 -41.83 -8.41
CA ILE A 88 -18.15 -41.02 -9.39
C ILE A 88 -17.90 -41.75 -10.71
N GLY A 89 -17.84 -43.10 -10.70
CA GLY A 89 -17.78 -43.91 -11.92
C GLY A 89 -19.07 -43.85 -12.74
N ASP A 90 -20.22 -43.73 -12.08
CA ASP A 90 -21.50 -43.53 -12.75
C ASP A 90 -21.55 -42.13 -13.39
N ILE A 91 -21.06 -41.12 -12.66
CA ILE A 91 -20.97 -39.73 -13.14
C ILE A 91 -19.98 -39.60 -14.30
N SER A 92 -18.82 -40.26 -14.22
CA SER A 92 -17.82 -40.23 -15.30
C SER A 92 -18.38 -40.80 -16.59
N THR A 93 -19.12 -41.90 -16.52
CA THR A 93 -19.74 -42.52 -17.69
C THR A 93 -20.74 -41.57 -18.37
N LEU A 94 -21.50 -40.78 -17.59
CA LEU A 94 -22.40 -39.76 -18.15
C LEU A 94 -21.62 -38.64 -18.85
N VAL A 95 -20.54 -38.16 -18.23
CA VAL A 95 -19.65 -37.13 -18.79
C VAL A 95 -19.04 -37.62 -20.11
N TYR A 96 -18.51 -38.85 -20.12
CA TYR A 96 -17.89 -39.46 -21.29
C TYR A 96 -18.84 -39.68 -22.47
N LYS A 97 -20.12 -39.89 -22.18
CA LYS A 97 -21.17 -40.01 -23.20
C LYS A 97 -21.63 -38.66 -23.73
N ASN A 98 -21.20 -37.55 -23.13
CA ASN A 98 -21.61 -36.19 -23.49
C ASN A 98 -20.45 -35.35 -24.05
N LYS A 99 -19.56 -35.96 -24.84
CA LYS A 99 -18.32 -35.33 -25.34
C LYS A 99 -18.52 -34.09 -26.21
N SER A 100 -19.71 -33.88 -26.77
CA SER A 100 -20.10 -32.65 -27.47
C SER A 100 -20.38 -31.43 -26.57
N GLY A 101 -20.17 -31.57 -25.26
CA GLY A 101 -19.85 -30.48 -24.33
C GLY A 101 -21.02 -29.77 -23.66
N GLY A 102 -22.24 -29.86 -24.18
CA GLY A 102 -23.37 -29.16 -23.54
C GLY A 102 -23.66 -29.65 -22.12
N GLY A 103 -23.68 -28.76 -21.12
CA GLY A 103 -24.19 -29.06 -19.76
C GLY A 103 -23.18 -29.70 -18.79
N LEU A 104 -21.88 -29.66 -19.10
CA LEU A 104 -20.82 -30.02 -18.16
C LEU A 104 -20.83 -29.14 -16.88
N PRO A 105 -21.03 -27.80 -16.94
CA PRO A 105 -21.09 -26.96 -15.74
C PRO A 105 -22.14 -27.39 -14.72
N ALA A 106 -23.24 -27.99 -15.19
CA ALA A 106 -24.31 -28.49 -14.33
C ALA A 106 -23.87 -29.65 -13.43
N ILE A 107 -22.98 -30.52 -13.92
CA ILE A 107 -22.54 -31.74 -13.22
C ILE A 107 -21.35 -31.48 -12.30
N LEU A 108 -20.52 -30.48 -12.61
CA LEU A 108 -19.30 -30.17 -11.83
C LEU A 108 -19.54 -30.03 -10.32
N PRO A 109 -20.57 -29.33 -9.81
CA PRO A 109 -20.83 -29.25 -8.37
C PRO A 109 -20.89 -30.63 -7.72
N THR A 110 -21.53 -31.59 -8.39
CA THR A 110 -21.67 -32.97 -7.90
C THR A 110 -20.32 -33.66 -7.84
N ILE A 111 -19.44 -33.45 -8.83
CA ILE A 111 -18.08 -34.02 -8.84
C ILE A 111 -17.22 -33.41 -7.72
N PHE A 112 -17.27 -32.07 -7.56
CA PHE A 112 -16.52 -31.38 -6.51
C PHE A 112 -16.96 -31.78 -5.11
N ARG A 113 -18.26 -32.03 -4.90
CA ARG A 113 -18.78 -32.52 -3.61
C ARG A 113 -18.13 -33.85 -3.21
N ARG A 114 -17.87 -34.73 -4.18
CA ARG A 114 -17.23 -36.05 -3.97
C ARG A 114 -15.74 -35.98 -3.65
N ILE A 115 -15.10 -34.80 -3.73
CA ILE A 115 -13.73 -34.60 -3.23
C ILE A 115 -13.69 -34.69 -1.70
N CYS A 116 -14.76 -34.28 -1.02
CA CYS A 116 -14.88 -34.29 0.43
C CYS A 116 -15.40 -35.62 1.00
N ASP A 117 -15.61 -36.62 0.15
CA ASP A 117 -16.12 -37.94 0.51
C ASP A 117 -15.03 -39.02 0.25
N ASP A 118 -15.30 -40.29 0.57
CA ASP A 118 -14.38 -41.43 0.35
C ASP A 118 -14.01 -41.68 -1.13
N GLN A 119 -14.60 -40.93 -2.06
CA GLN A 119 -14.39 -41.04 -3.51
C GLN A 119 -13.42 -39.97 -4.05
N GLN A 120 -12.69 -39.29 -3.17
CA GLN A 120 -11.79 -38.17 -3.48
C GLN A 120 -10.88 -38.43 -4.69
N ILE A 121 -10.11 -39.52 -4.67
CA ILE A 121 -9.10 -39.81 -5.71
C ILE A 121 -9.75 -39.93 -7.09
N ALA A 122 -10.90 -40.61 -7.16
CA ALA A 122 -11.59 -40.83 -8.42
C ALA A 122 -12.30 -39.55 -8.91
N ALA A 123 -12.77 -38.68 -8.00
CA ALA A 123 -13.28 -37.35 -8.35
C ALA A 123 -12.18 -36.44 -8.91
N LEU A 124 -11.00 -36.42 -8.27
CA LEU A 124 -9.84 -35.66 -8.76
C LEU A 124 -9.38 -36.14 -10.14
N ASN A 125 -9.32 -37.46 -10.36
CA ASN A 125 -8.96 -38.03 -11.67
C ASN A 125 -9.96 -37.62 -12.76
N LEU A 126 -11.26 -37.71 -12.49
CA LEU A 126 -12.29 -37.30 -13.45
C LEU A 126 -12.19 -35.80 -13.78
N LEU A 127 -11.93 -34.95 -12.79
CA LEU A 127 -11.73 -33.51 -13.00
C LEU A 127 -10.50 -33.22 -13.88
N ASN A 128 -9.40 -33.95 -13.67
CA ASN A 128 -8.22 -33.84 -14.52
C ASN A 128 -8.51 -34.29 -15.96
N GLU A 129 -9.24 -35.38 -16.14
CA GLU A 129 -9.66 -35.88 -17.46
C GLU A 129 -10.57 -34.87 -18.17
N ILE A 130 -11.56 -34.31 -17.48
CA ILE A 130 -12.44 -33.24 -17.98
C ILE A 130 -11.64 -32.03 -18.45
N SER A 131 -10.62 -31.60 -17.70
CA SER A 131 -9.79 -30.45 -18.06
C SER A 131 -9.03 -30.63 -19.39
N CYS A 132 -8.90 -31.86 -19.89
CA CYS A 132 -8.28 -32.19 -21.16
C CYS A 132 -9.27 -32.26 -22.35
N PHE A 133 -10.58 -32.36 -22.11
CA PHE A 133 -11.57 -32.65 -23.14
C PHE A 133 -12.10 -31.43 -23.92
N GLU A 134 -12.11 -30.22 -23.35
CA GLU A 134 -12.92 -29.12 -23.92
C GLU A 134 -12.12 -27.95 -24.50
N GLN A 135 -11.92 -28.00 -25.81
CA GLN A 135 -11.43 -26.88 -26.63
C GLN A 135 -12.54 -25.87 -27.03
N GLN A 136 -13.79 -26.04 -26.57
CA GLN A 136 -14.94 -25.31 -27.12
C GLN A 136 -15.90 -24.65 -26.11
N GLN A 137 -15.79 -24.88 -24.80
CA GLN A 137 -16.65 -24.20 -23.78
C GLN A 137 -15.86 -23.39 -22.76
N GLY A 138 -14.80 -22.73 -23.22
CA GLY A 138 -13.82 -22.09 -22.36
C GLY A 138 -14.39 -21.06 -21.38
N ASN A 139 -15.47 -20.33 -21.70
CA ASN A 139 -15.87 -19.19 -20.89
C ASN A 139 -16.75 -19.58 -19.68
N GLU A 140 -17.81 -20.36 -19.89
CA GLU A 140 -18.76 -20.75 -18.83
C GLU A 140 -18.13 -21.72 -17.82
N LEU A 141 -17.31 -22.67 -18.31
CA LEU A 141 -16.56 -23.59 -17.47
C LEU A 141 -15.59 -22.85 -16.57
N VAL A 142 -14.84 -21.92 -17.16
CA VAL A 142 -13.91 -21.07 -16.43
C VAL A 142 -14.72 -20.25 -15.44
N GLU A 143 -15.69 -19.42 -15.83
CA GLU A 143 -16.55 -18.62 -14.93
C GLU A 143 -17.12 -19.40 -13.71
N TYR A 144 -17.61 -20.62 -13.92
CA TYR A 144 -18.10 -21.49 -12.84
C TYR A 144 -16.99 -21.94 -11.90
N LEU A 145 -15.89 -22.48 -12.45
CA LEU A 145 -14.73 -22.87 -11.65
C LEU A 145 -14.29 -21.70 -10.82
N LEU A 146 -14.62 -20.48 -11.26
CA LEU A 146 -14.15 -19.33 -10.56
C LEU A 146 -14.87 -19.12 -9.26
N ASN A 147 -16.16 -18.95 -9.44
CA ASN A 147 -17.05 -18.63 -8.36
C ASN A 147 -16.87 -19.71 -7.27
N LEU A 148 -16.58 -20.95 -7.66
CA LEU A 148 -16.18 -22.00 -6.74
C LEU A 148 -14.92 -21.70 -5.90
N ALA A 149 -13.77 -21.34 -6.49
CA ALA A 149 -12.54 -21.28 -5.67
C ALA A 149 -12.41 -20.05 -4.75
N VAL A 150 -13.18 -18.97 -4.92
CA VAL A 150 -13.24 -17.92 -3.89
C VAL A 150 -14.43 -18.11 -2.94
N SER A 151 -15.52 -18.77 -3.36
CA SER A 151 -16.66 -18.99 -2.45
C SER A 151 -16.47 -20.19 -1.53
N THR A 152 -15.65 -21.16 -1.93
CA THR A 152 -15.40 -22.35 -1.13
C THR A 152 -14.48 -22.07 0.04
N THR A 153 -14.86 -22.56 1.22
CA THR A 153 -14.00 -22.58 2.42
C THR A 153 -13.01 -23.75 2.41
N GLU A 154 -13.23 -24.75 1.57
CA GLU A 154 -12.45 -25.99 1.50
C GLU A 154 -11.18 -25.83 0.64
N ASN A 155 -10.01 -25.89 1.27
CA ASN A 155 -8.72 -25.65 0.60
C ASN A 155 -8.43 -26.63 -0.55
N GLN A 156 -8.89 -27.88 -0.43
CA GLN A 156 -8.68 -28.91 -1.46
C GLN A 156 -9.53 -28.64 -2.71
N ILE A 157 -10.81 -28.26 -2.53
CA ILE A 157 -11.69 -27.83 -3.62
C ILE A 157 -11.12 -26.59 -4.29
N ARG A 158 -10.65 -25.63 -3.48
CA ARG A 158 -10.00 -24.41 -3.99
C ARG A 158 -8.82 -24.77 -4.89
N SER A 159 -7.88 -25.58 -4.41
CA SER A 159 -6.68 -25.96 -5.18
C SER A 159 -7.02 -26.68 -6.49
N GLN A 160 -8.02 -27.56 -6.50
CA GLN A 160 -8.36 -28.33 -7.70
C GLN A 160 -9.07 -27.47 -8.76
N ALA A 161 -9.97 -26.58 -8.35
CA ALA A 161 -10.65 -25.64 -9.26
C ALA A 161 -9.63 -24.72 -9.96
N ILE A 162 -8.67 -24.26 -9.18
CA ILE A 162 -7.51 -23.49 -9.60
C ILE A 162 -6.67 -24.23 -10.67
N THR A 163 -6.28 -25.49 -10.42
CA THR A 163 -5.53 -26.32 -11.40
C THR A 163 -6.29 -26.57 -12.71
N MET A 164 -7.62 -26.78 -12.64
CA MET A 164 -8.42 -26.95 -13.85
C MET A 164 -8.44 -25.70 -14.73
N ILE A 165 -8.42 -24.51 -14.12
CA ILE A 165 -8.38 -23.24 -14.83
C ILE A 165 -7.04 -23.07 -15.53
N GLU A 166 -5.92 -23.38 -14.88
CA GLU A 166 -4.60 -23.38 -15.51
C GLU A 166 -4.58 -24.24 -16.79
N ASN A 167 -5.18 -25.43 -16.73
CA ASN A 167 -5.30 -26.33 -17.88
C ASN A 167 -6.20 -25.74 -18.98
N CYS A 168 -7.37 -25.21 -18.63
CA CYS A 168 -8.28 -24.59 -19.61
C CYS A 168 -7.59 -23.47 -20.41
N ILE A 169 -6.76 -22.65 -19.77
CA ILE A 169 -6.01 -21.54 -20.42
C ILE A 169 -4.92 -22.07 -21.32
N LYS A 170 -4.17 -23.06 -20.84
CA LYS A 170 -3.08 -23.68 -21.58
C LYS A 170 -3.55 -24.25 -22.92
N TYR A 171 -4.78 -24.76 -22.97
CA TYR A 171 -5.32 -25.45 -24.14
C TYR A 171 -6.30 -24.60 -25.00
N ASN A 172 -6.74 -23.41 -24.57
CA ASN A 172 -7.66 -22.54 -25.33
C ASN A 172 -7.09 -21.12 -25.58
N LYS A 173 -6.57 -20.88 -26.80
CA LYS A 173 -5.96 -19.60 -27.23
C LYS A 173 -6.92 -18.41 -27.33
N ASN A 174 -8.24 -18.63 -27.34
CA ASN A 174 -9.27 -17.59 -27.49
C ASN A 174 -9.78 -17.01 -26.16
N LEU A 175 -9.30 -17.51 -25.02
CA LEU A 175 -9.68 -17.06 -23.67
C LEU A 175 -9.10 -15.68 -23.29
N ALA A 176 -8.26 -15.08 -24.14
CA ALA A 176 -7.65 -13.78 -23.89
C ALA A 176 -8.63 -12.59 -23.87
N ASN A 177 -9.89 -12.79 -24.29
CA ASN A 177 -10.89 -11.72 -24.52
C ASN A 177 -12.21 -11.86 -23.73
N ILE A 178 -12.24 -12.58 -22.61
CA ILE A 178 -13.45 -12.60 -21.77
C ILE A 178 -13.62 -11.26 -21.04
N GLU A 179 -14.62 -10.46 -21.45
CA GLU A 179 -15.17 -9.36 -20.64
C GLU A 179 -16.09 -9.93 -19.55
N ILE A 180 -15.68 -9.80 -18.29
CA ILE A 180 -16.49 -10.14 -17.11
C ILE A 180 -17.72 -9.22 -17.08
N THR A 181 -18.89 -9.74 -17.45
CA THR A 181 -20.11 -8.95 -17.57
C THR A 181 -20.75 -8.79 -16.19
N LYS A 182 -20.49 -7.66 -15.52
CA LYS A 182 -21.08 -7.28 -14.21
C LYS A 182 -22.62 -7.27 -14.24
N LYS A 183 -23.28 -8.42 -14.08
CA LYS A 183 -24.73 -8.50 -13.85
C LYS A 183 -25.08 -9.66 -12.91
N LYS A 184 -25.13 -9.34 -11.61
CA LYS A 184 -25.66 -10.11 -10.48
C LYS A 184 -25.03 -11.50 -10.28
N VAL A 185 -24.35 -11.63 -9.13
CA VAL A 185 -23.20 -12.54 -8.87
C VAL A 185 -21.98 -12.00 -9.67
N ASP A 186 -20.83 -11.82 -9.05
CA ASP A 186 -19.65 -12.67 -9.28
C ASP A 186 -18.74 -12.62 -8.05
N ASN A 187 -19.29 -13.11 -6.95
CA ASN A 187 -18.54 -13.93 -6.02
C ASN A 187 -18.16 -15.15 -6.88
N ASP A 188 -16.94 -15.29 -7.38
CA ASP A 188 -15.77 -15.30 -6.54
C ASP A 188 -14.50 -15.53 -7.41
N GLY A 189 -13.47 -14.72 -7.16
CA GLY A 189 -12.26 -14.50 -7.98
C GLY A 189 -11.31 -15.67 -8.20
N THR A 190 -11.69 -16.55 -9.09
CA THR A 190 -10.84 -17.67 -9.44
C THR A 190 -10.49 -17.66 -10.93
N ILE A 191 -11.00 -16.74 -11.80
CA ILE A 191 -10.67 -16.73 -13.28
C ILE A 191 -9.22 -16.78 -13.48
N LYS A 192 -8.55 -16.25 -12.52
CA LYS A 192 -7.27 -15.78 -12.73
C LYS A 192 -6.55 -16.71 -11.76
N GLU A 193 -6.60 -18.10 -11.79
CA GLU A 193 -5.59 -19.18 -12.25
C GLU A 193 -5.41 -19.20 -13.77
N ILE A 194 -6.06 -18.25 -14.46
CA ILE A 194 -5.39 -17.14 -15.21
C ILE A 194 -4.52 -16.32 -14.20
N GLN A 195 -4.06 -16.97 -13.12
CA GLN A 195 -3.62 -16.56 -11.77
C GLN A 195 -2.12 -16.48 -11.89
N SER A 196 -1.37 -17.19 -12.72
CA SER A 196 0.03 -16.72 -12.83
C SER A 196 0.10 -15.21 -13.22
N SER A 197 -0.96 -14.68 -13.87
CA SER A 197 -1.34 -13.25 -13.87
C SER A 197 -2.17 -12.74 -12.65
N LEU A 198 -3.13 -13.48 -12.07
CA LEU A 198 -3.80 -13.32 -10.73
C LEU A 198 -3.39 -14.18 -9.54
N ALA A 199 -2.11 -14.36 -9.31
CA ALA A 199 -1.28 -15.08 -8.33
C ALA A 199 0.05 -14.34 -8.39
N ASP A 200 0.38 -13.64 -9.49
CA ASP A 200 0.94 -12.30 -9.37
C ASP A 200 -0.12 -11.25 -8.99
N GLU A 201 -1.34 -11.28 -9.51
CA GLU A 201 -2.46 -10.45 -9.03
C GLU A 201 -3.21 -11.01 -7.80
N LEU A 202 -3.19 -12.29 -7.37
CA LEU A 202 -3.68 -12.80 -6.06
C LEU A 202 -2.59 -12.71 -5.02
N LYS A 203 -1.32 -12.64 -5.41
CA LYS A 203 -0.26 -12.20 -4.50
C LYS A 203 -0.41 -10.70 -4.34
N LYS A 204 -0.48 -9.88 -5.40
CA LYS A 204 -0.90 -8.47 -5.27
C LYS A 204 -2.31 -8.27 -4.69
N LEU A 205 -3.26 -9.22 -4.81
CA LEU A 205 -4.62 -9.14 -4.22
C LEU A 205 -4.67 -9.67 -2.79
N LYS A 206 -3.91 -10.69 -2.37
CA LYS A 206 -3.70 -11.07 -0.95
C LYS A 206 -2.88 -10.03 -0.20
N MET A 207 -2.07 -9.26 -0.92
CA MET A 207 -1.31 -8.14 -0.37
C MET A 207 -2.15 -6.84 -0.39
N LYS A 208 -3.05 -6.66 -1.38
CA LYS A 208 -4.09 -5.62 -1.42
C LYS A 208 -5.23 -5.87 -0.43
N LEU A 209 -5.68 -7.11 -0.26
CA LEU A 209 -6.71 -7.53 0.71
C LEU A 209 -6.01 -7.72 2.04
N LEU A 210 -6.21 -6.70 2.88
CA LEU A 210 -5.94 -6.66 4.31
C LEU A 210 -4.73 -7.50 4.75
N ILE A 211 -3.55 -6.88 4.80
CA ILE A 211 -2.83 -6.95 6.07
C ILE A 211 -3.87 -6.54 7.12
N ASP A 212 -4.48 -7.51 7.78
CA ASP A 212 -5.26 -7.26 8.97
C ASP A 212 -4.28 -7.14 10.15
N LYS A 213 -4.80 -6.71 11.29
CA LYS A 213 -3.99 -6.48 12.48
C LYS A 213 -3.21 -7.73 12.89
N ASP A 214 -3.80 -8.92 12.76
CA ASP A 214 -3.18 -10.19 13.18
C ASP A 214 -2.07 -10.61 12.22
N THR A 215 -2.25 -10.42 10.91
CA THR A 215 -1.23 -10.65 9.89
C THR A 215 -0.07 -9.69 10.06
N LEU A 216 -0.33 -8.41 10.35
CA LEU A 216 0.73 -7.43 10.62
C LEU A 216 1.51 -7.77 11.88
N GLN A 217 0.82 -8.17 12.95
CA GLN A 217 1.45 -8.57 14.20
C GLN A 217 2.29 -9.84 14.04
N ASN A 218 1.80 -10.82 13.29
CA ASN A 218 2.56 -12.03 13.00
C ASN A 218 3.76 -11.73 12.10
N LEU A 219 3.63 -10.85 11.10
CA LEU A 219 4.75 -10.41 10.27
C LEU A 219 5.79 -9.66 11.10
N SER A 220 5.36 -8.72 11.94
CA SER A 220 6.22 -7.96 12.85
C SER A 220 6.95 -8.89 13.83
N LYS A 221 6.22 -9.84 14.46
CA LYS A 221 6.82 -10.86 15.34
C LYS A 221 7.81 -11.73 14.59
N ASN A 222 7.49 -12.19 13.39
CA ASN A 222 8.39 -13.03 12.59
C ASN A 222 9.66 -12.27 12.21
N ILE A 223 9.57 -10.99 11.83
CA ILE A 223 10.74 -10.14 11.53
C ILE A 223 11.59 -9.95 12.81
N GLN A 224 10.96 -9.67 13.95
CA GLN A 224 11.66 -9.48 15.23
C GLN A 224 12.28 -10.78 15.79
N GLN A 225 11.59 -11.91 15.65
CA GLN A 225 12.02 -13.21 16.17
C GLN A 225 13.11 -13.86 15.31
N ARG A 226 13.11 -13.60 14.00
CA ARG A 226 14.05 -14.24 13.10
C ARG A 226 15.48 -13.74 13.28
N ASN A 227 15.72 -12.56 13.85
CA ASN A 227 17.04 -11.89 13.77
C ASN A 227 17.61 -11.85 12.31
N VAL A 228 16.76 -12.07 11.31
CA VAL A 228 17.09 -12.14 9.89
C VAL A 228 16.33 -11.02 9.21
N THR A 229 17.01 -10.42 8.24
CA THR A 229 16.53 -9.35 7.39
C THR A 229 15.18 -9.66 6.75
N ALA A 230 14.27 -8.68 6.75
CA ALA A 230 13.00 -8.77 6.02
C ALA A 230 13.29 -9.01 4.53
N THR A 231 12.57 -9.94 3.93
CA THR A 231 12.71 -10.29 2.51
C THR A 231 12.19 -9.16 1.61
N ARG A 232 12.68 -9.12 0.37
CA ARG A 232 12.22 -8.14 -0.64
C ARG A 232 10.71 -8.21 -0.84
N GLU A 233 10.18 -9.41 -0.87
CA GLU A 233 8.76 -9.70 -1.03
C GLU A 233 7.95 -9.16 0.16
N GLU A 234 8.43 -9.31 1.39
CA GLU A 234 7.81 -8.78 2.63
C GLU A 234 7.81 -7.24 2.70
N ILE A 235 8.79 -6.58 2.09
CA ILE A 235 8.82 -5.11 2.03
C ILE A 235 7.88 -4.58 0.95
N ILE A 236 7.87 -5.21 -0.24
CA ILE A 236 6.95 -4.85 -1.32
C ILE A 236 5.50 -5.00 -0.87
N LEU A 237 5.22 -6.08 -0.13
CA LEU A 237 4.01 -6.37 0.62
C LEU A 237 3.50 -5.17 1.43
N LEU A 238 4.36 -4.66 2.32
CA LEU A 238 4.02 -3.57 3.22
C LEU A 238 3.76 -2.27 2.46
N ILE A 239 4.53 -1.99 1.41
CA ILE A 239 4.31 -0.82 0.55
C ILE A 239 2.97 -0.94 -0.18
N GLU A 240 2.65 -2.11 -0.74
CA GLU A 240 1.36 -2.34 -1.38
C GLU A 240 0.19 -2.22 -0.38
N ALA A 241 0.33 -2.76 0.83
CA ALA A 241 -0.70 -2.65 1.86
C ALA A 241 -0.96 -1.19 2.27
N LEU A 242 0.09 -0.39 2.37
CA LEU A 242 0.02 1.05 2.66
C LEU A 242 -0.73 1.82 1.56
N VAL A 243 -0.44 1.54 0.28
CA VAL A 243 -1.08 2.23 -0.86
C VAL A 243 -2.57 1.87 -1.00
N ASN A 244 -2.94 0.65 -0.59
CA ASN A 244 -4.30 0.13 -0.74
C ASN A 244 -5.16 0.27 0.52
N SER A 245 -4.75 1.09 1.48
CA SER A 245 -5.42 1.22 2.78
C SER A 245 -6.71 2.04 2.79
N LYS A 246 -7.21 2.49 1.63
CA LYS A 246 -8.28 3.50 1.51
C LYS A 246 -9.61 3.14 2.22
N GLU A 247 -9.78 1.93 2.74
CA GLU A 247 -10.98 1.46 3.47
C GLU A 247 -10.69 0.58 4.71
N LYS A 248 -9.45 0.49 5.22
CA LYS A 248 -9.10 -0.46 6.31
C LYS A 248 -9.14 0.17 7.71
N GLU A 249 -9.20 -0.69 8.74
CA GLU A 249 -9.22 -0.35 10.17
C GLU A 249 -8.37 0.88 10.51
N LYS A 250 -8.97 1.86 11.21
CA LYS A 250 -8.26 3.06 11.69
C LYS A 250 -6.97 2.65 12.42
N GLY A 251 -5.83 3.14 11.92
CA GLY A 251 -4.53 3.00 12.58
C GLY A 251 -3.63 1.86 12.07
N LEU A 252 -4.10 1.03 11.14
CA LEU A 252 -3.25 0.00 10.52
C LEU A 252 -2.11 0.60 9.69
N ASP A 253 -2.38 1.69 8.97
CA ASP A 253 -1.39 2.37 8.11
C ASP A 253 -0.19 2.86 8.90
N HIS A 254 -0.43 3.39 10.11
CA HIS A 254 0.64 3.83 11.00
C HIS A 254 1.55 2.66 11.39
N GLN A 255 0.96 1.51 11.75
CA GLN A 255 1.72 0.30 12.10
C GLN A 255 2.52 -0.23 10.91
N ILE A 256 1.96 -0.15 9.69
CA ILE A 256 2.69 -0.52 8.46
C ILE A 256 3.88 0.41 8.23
N THR A 257 3.69 1.73 8.34
CA THR A 257 4.78 2.70 8.14
C THR A 257 5.85 2.60 9.22
N ASP A 258 5.49 2.28 10.46
CA ASP A 258 6.44 2.09 11.55
C ASP A 258 7.25 0.81 11.37
N LEU A 259 6.62 -0.28 10.91
CA LEU A 259 7.32 -1.51 10.59
C LEU A 259 8.29 -1.32 9.42
N LEU A 260 7.87 -0.59 8.37
CA LEU A 260 8.75 -0.21 7.26
C LEU A 260 9.95 0.62 7.73
N LEU A 261 9.75 1.54 8.67
CA LEU A 261 10.84 2.34 9.23
C LEU A 261 11.80 1.48 10.06
N GLN A 262 11.29 0.56 10.88
CA GLN A 262 12.13 -0.38 11.63
C GLN A 262 12.99 -1.23 10.69
N ILE A 263 12.43 -1.69 9.57
CA ILE A 263 13.18 -2.43 8.55
C ILE A 263 14.27 -1.53 7.94
N ASP A 264 13.94 -0.30 7.52
CA ASP A 264 14.94 0.62 6.94
C ASP A 264 16.08 0.95 7.93
N LEU A 265 15.77 1.14 9.21
CA LEU A 265 16.78 1.38 10.24
C LEU A 265 17.63 0.14 10.54
N GLY A 266 17.05 -1.06 10.47
CA GLY A 266 17.75 -2.31 10.79
C GLY A 266 18.65 -2.83 9.66
N GLN A 267 18.19 -2.73 8.40
CA GLN A 267 18.90 -3.33 7.25
C GLN A 267 19.06 -2.38 6.06
N GLY A 268 18.39 -1.23 6.06
CA GLY A 268 18.29 -0.33 4.92
C GLY A 268 17.36 -0.86 3.82
N LEU A 269 16.67 0.06 3.14
CA LEU A 269 15.98 -0.27 1.90
C LEU A 269 16.93 -0.18 0.70
N ASN A 270 16.90 -1.18 -0.18
CA ASN A 270 17.69 -1.16 -1.40
C ASN A 270 17.12 -0.17 -2.44
N ASN A 271 17.92 0.19 -3.44
CA ASN A 271 17.55 1.22 -4.43
C ASN A 271 16.27 0.89 -5.22
N GLU A 272 15.99 -0.38 -5.50
CA GLU A 272 14.79 -0.80 -6.24
C GLU A 272 13.52 -0.54 -5.40
N ILE A 273 13.55 -0.95 -4.13
CA ILE A 273 12.46 -0.76 -3.18
C ILE A 273 12.23 0.73 -2.91
N THR A 274 13.31 1.48 -2.68
CA THR A 274 13.26 2.94 -2.48
C THR A 274 12.67 3.64 -3.70
N THR A 275 13.09 3.27 -4.91
CA THR A 275 12.52 3.82 -6.16
C THR A 275 11.03 3.49 -6.30
N ARG A 276 10.63 2.27 -5.92
CA ARG A 276 9.23 1.87 -5.94
C ARG A 276 8.40 2.69 -4.97
N LEU A 277 8.87 2.86 -3.74
CA LEU A 277 8.22 3.70 -2.73
C LEU A 277 7.98 5.12 -3.24
N TYR A 278 8.99 5.69 -3.90
CA TYR A 278 8.88 7.04 -4.47
C TYR A 278 7.84 7.15 -5.57
N LYS A 279 7.76 6.14 -6.45
CA LYS A 279 6.71 6.08 -7.49
C LYS A 279 5.31 6.05 -6.87
N GLU A 280 5.13 5.38 -5.74
CA GLU A 280 3.84 5.34 -5.06
C GLU A 280 3.52 6.65 -4.34
N VAL A 281 4.51 7.31 -3.72
CA VAL A 281 4.36 8.67 -3.16
C VAL A 281 4.01 9.69 -4.24
N ILE A 282 4.62 9.59 -5.42
CA ILE A 282 4.29 10.46 -6.56
C ILE A 282 2.83 10.25 -7.01
N LYS A 283 2.35 9.00 -7.02
CA LYS A 283 0.96 8.68 -7.40
C LYS A 283 -0.06 9.08 -6.35
N ASP A 284 0.26 8.93 -5.07
CA ASP A 284 -0.62 9.31 -3.95
C ASP A 284 0.16 10.18 -2.93
N PRO A 285 0.26 11.50 -3.18
CA PRO A 285 0.96 12.43 -2.29
C PRO A 285 0.47 12.43 -0.85
N LYS A 286 -0.77 11.99 -0.59
CA LYS A 286 -1.34 11.92 0.76
C LYS A 286 -0.58 10.97 1.67
N LEU A 287 0.21 10.04 1.12
CA LEU A 287 1.08 9.15 1.89
C LEU A 287 2.13 9.91 2.72
N ILE A 288 2.51 11.13 2.31
CA ILE A 288 3.45 11.96 3.08
C ILE A 288 2.88 12.37 4.44
N ARG A 289 1.57 12.22 4.71
CA ARG A 289 1.00 12.42 6.05
C ARG A 289 1.61 11.51 7.14
N PHE A 290 2.27 10.41 6.74
CA PHE A 290 2.90 9.49 7.67
C PHE A 290 4.35 9.91 7.95
N SER A 291 4.60 10.41 9.16
CA SER A 291 5.94 10.87 9.58
C SER A 291 7.04 9.82 9.37
N SER A 292 6.76 8.55 9.70
CA SER A 292 7.68 7.43 9.51
C SER A 292 8.04 7.21 8.05
N LEU A 293 7.10 7.41 7.13
CA LEU A 293 7.35 7.33 5.70
C LEU A 293 8.24 8.48 5.20
N VAL A 294 8.02 9.70 5.69
CA VAL A 294 8.87 10.86 5.34
C VAL A 294 10.31 10.63 5.77
N LEU A 295 10.54 10.01 6.93
CA LEU A 295 11.88 9.67 7.39
C LEU A 295 12.57 8.63 6.50
N ILE A 296 11.84 7.59 6.05
CA ILE A 296 12.35 6.62 5.07
C ILE A 296 12.74 7.33 3.76
N ILE A 297 11.90 8.26 3.29
CA ILE A 297 12.20 9.06 2.10
C ILE A 297 13.47 9.90 2.32
N ALA A 298 13.61 10.56 3.46
CA ALA A 298 14.81 11.33 3.80
C ALA A 298 16.07 10.44 3.75
N THR A 299 16.04 9.28 4.40
CA THR A 299 17.14 8.31 4.39
C THR A 299 17.50 7.88 2.97
N GLY A 300 16.49 7.54 2.16
CA GLY A 300 16.70 7.12 0.76
C GLY A 300 17.29 8.25 -0.09
N LEU A 301 16.77 9.48 0.02
CA LEU A 301 17.25 10.64 -0.73
C LEU A 301 18.70 10.97 -0.39
N SER A 302 19.10 10.82 0.88
CA SER A 302 20.48 11.07 1.31
C SER A 302 21.52 10.17 0.63
N LYS A 303 21.08 9.00 0.13
CA LYS A 303 21.92 8.00 -0.55
C LYS A 303 21.90 8.12 -2.07
N MET A 304 21.01 8.93 -2.64
CA MET A 304 20.86 9.08 -4.09
C MET A 304 21.78 10.15 -4.66
N ARG A 305 22.26 9.92 -5.89
CA ARG A 305 23.05 10.90 -6.65
C ARG A 305 22.20 11.96 -7.34
N GLU A 306 21.02 11.57 -7.81
CA GLU A 306 20.07 12.45 -8.50
C GLU A 306 18.65 12.15 -7.99
N ILE A 307 17.89 13.21 -7.74
CA ILE A 307 16.53 13.11 -7.18
C ILE A 307 15.52 13.24 -8.32
N PRO A 308 14.52 12.33 -8.41
CA PRO A 308 13.49 12.45 -9.41
C PRO A 308 12.71 13.77 -9.26
N SER A 309 12.69 14.61 -10.31
CA SER A 309 11.95 15.89 -10.30
C SER A 309 10.50 15.76 -9.81
N PRO A 310 9.69 14.76 -10.26
CA PRO A 310 8.31 14.65 -9.82
C PRO A 310 8.15 14.37 -8.31
N LEU A 311 9.16 13.73 -7.69
CA LEU A 311 9.15 13.52 -6.24
C LEU A 311 9.44 14.83 -5.50
N THR A 312 10.40 15.61 -6.01
CA THR A 312 10.74 16.92 -5.46
C THR A 312 9.52 17.84 -5.46
N ASP A 313 8.77 17.89 -6.56
CA ASP A 313 7.55 18.71 -6.67
C ASP A 313 6.49 18.30 -5.65
N VAL A 314 6.25 16.99 -5.51
CA VAL A 314 5.33 16.45 -4.50
C VAL A 314 5.76 16.81 -3.08
N LEU A 315 7.06 16.72 -2.76
CA LEU A 315 7.58 17.09 -1.44
C LEU A 315 7.40 18.59 -1.14
N TRP A 316 7.59 19.46 -2.14
CA TRP A 316 7.32 20.89 -2.00
C TRP A 316 5.85 21.16 -1.72
N GLU A 317 4.95 20.56 -2.51
CA GLU A 317 3.50 20.74 -2.34
C GLU A 317 3.04 20.26 -0.96
N GLN A 318 3.47 19.08 -0.52
CA GLN A 318 3.07 18.55 0.78
C GLN A 318 3.63 19.38 1.94
N PHE A 319 4.85 19.90 1.82
CA PHE A 319 5.37 20.85 2.80
C PHE A 319 4.52 22.12 2.86
N LEU A 320 4.06 22.65 1.73
CA LEU A 320 3.20 23.84 1.67
C LEU A 320 1.82 23.62 2.28
N LEU A 321 1.31 22.40 2.28
CA LEU A 321 0.02 22.04 2.88
C LEU A 321 0.03 21.91 4.41
N LEU A 322 1.21 21.84 5.05
CA LEU A 322 1.29 21.76 6.51
C LEU A 322 0.63 22.99 7.19
N PRO A 323 -0.13 22.82 8.28
CA PRO A 323 -0.64 23.95 9.06
C PRO A 323 0.53 24.77 9.64
N GLY A 324 0.29 26.07 9.81
CA GLY A 324 1.27 26.99 10.39
C GLY A 324 1.39 26.91 11.92
N ASP A 325 0.38 26.33 12.58
CA ASP A 325 0.22 26.32 14.04
C ASP A 325 0.31 24.89 14.61
N LEU A 326 0.94 24.70 15.77
CA LEU A 326 1.42 23.40 16.26
C LEU A 326 0.66 22.91 17.51
N SER A 327 -0.63 22.61 17.38
CA SER A 327 -1.39 22.04 18.51
C SER A 327 -1.25 20.52 18.67
N ASP A 328 -0.89 19.77 17.62
CA ASP A 328 -0.80 18.30 17.64
C ASP A 328 0.67 17.80 17.57
N LYS A 329 1.05 16.89 18.48
CA LYS A 329 2.37 16.25 18.51
C LYS A 329 2.69 15.44 17.25
N THR A 330 1.69 14.85 16.63
CA THR A 330 1.85 14.05 15.39
C THR A 330 2.21 14.95 14.22
N GLU A 331 1.59 16.14 14.16
CA GLU A 331 1.87 17.15 13.13
C GLU A 331 3.26 17.78 13.30
N MET A 332 3.74 17.93 14.54
CA MET A 332 5.13 18.35 14.81
C MET A 332 6.17 17.39 14.24
N SER A 333 6.03 16.09 14.51
CA SER A 333 6.98 15.08 14.00
C SER A 333 7.04 15.07 12.47
N LEU A 334 5.87 15.13 11.82
CA LEU A 334 5.77 15.19 10.37
C LEU A 334 6.44 16.45 9.80
N LYS A 335 6.17 17.62 10.39
CA LYS A 335 6.78 18.90 9.99
C LYS A 335 8.31 18.83 10.10
N HIS A 336 8.85 18.30 11.20
CA HIS A 336 10.30 18.18 11.39
C HIS A 336 10.92 17.30 10.31
N ASN A 337 10.34 16.12 10.05
CA ASN A 337 10.84 15.20 9.04
C ASN A 337 10.78 15.81 7.64
N LEU A 338 9.73 16.56 7.31
CA LEU A 338 9.65 17.28 6.03
C LEU A 338 10.73 18.34 5.92
N ILE A 339 10.99 19.13 6.96
CA ILE A 339 12.08 20.13 6.97
C ILE A 339 13.45 19.45 6.78
N TYR A 340 13.68 18.29 7.39
CA TYR A 340 14.89 17.51 7.12
C TYR A 340 15.00 17.05 5.67
N VAL A 341 13.89 16.62 5.05
CA VAL A 341 13.88 16.30 3.61
C VAL A 341 14.28 17.52 2.78
N ILE A 342 13.73 18.71 3.06
CA ILE A 342 14.12 19.94 2.38
C ILE A 342 15.62 20.20 2.51
N MET A 343 16.19 20.03 3.71
CA MET A 343 17.63 20.17 3.93
C MET A 343 18.44 19.23 3.02
N ILE A 344 18.00 17.99 2.84
CA ILE A 344 18.66 17.03 1.94
C ILE A 344 18.56 17.49 0.49
N LEU A 345 17.39 17.90 0.02
CA LEU A 345 17.17 18.40 -1.36
C LEU A 345 18.13 19.57 -1.67
N VAL A 346 18.28 20.47 -0.72
CA VAL A 346 19.10 21.67 -0.85
C VAL A 346 20.59 21.36 -0.74
N THR A 347 20.97 20.36 0.06
CA THR A 347 22.36 19.88 0.13
C THR A 347 22.82 19.31 -1.21
N GLN A 348 21.89 18.77 -2.00
CA GLN A 348 22.12 18.33 -3.39
C GLN A 348 22.00 19.47 -4.43
N LYS A 349 22.10 20.73 -3.99
CA LYS A 349 22.07 21.94 -4.82
C LYS A 349 20.75 22.18 -5.57
N THR A 350 19.64 21.66 -5.06
CA THR A 350 18.32 21.97 -5.59
C THR A 350 17.91 23.39 -5.19
N GLN A 351 17.44 24.20 -6.14
CA GLN A 351 16.88 25.51 -5.85
C GLN A 351 15.48 25.36 -5.22
N ILE A 352 15.23 26.11 -4.14
CA ILE A 352 13.94 26.07 -3.45
C ILE A 352 12.95 27.02 -4.13
N PRO A 353 11.71 26.59 -4.40
CA PRO A 353 10.65 27.49 -4.86
C PRO A 353 10.36 28.65 -3.89
N LYS A 354 10.05 29.84 -4.41
CA LYS A 354 9.85 31.06 -3.61
C LYS A 354 8.81 30.89 -2.49
N ASN A 355 7.68 30.26 -2.78
CA ASN A 355 6.62 30.00 -1.79
C ASN A 355 7.07 29.06 -0.66
N VAL A 356 7.94 28.08 -0.94
CA VAL A 356 8.54 27.22 0.08
C VAL A 356 9.51 28.02 0.95
N LEU A 357 10.31 28.92 0.37
CA LEU A 357 11.18 29.85 1.12
C LEU A 357 10.38 30.76 2.04
N GLU A 358 9.29 31.36 1.53
CA GLU A 358 8.40 32.21 2.33
C GLU A 358 7.80 31.44 3.51
N LYS A 359 7.37 30.19 3.29
CA LYS A 359 6.85 29.34 4.35
C LYS A 359 7.93 28.98 5.39
N LEU A 360 9.12 28.59 4.95
CA LEU A 360 10.26 28.33 5.85
C LEU A 360 10.58 29.55 6.70
N ALA A 361 10.50 30.75 6.14
CA ALA A 361 10.68 31.98 6.90
C ALA A 361 9.63 32.15 7.99
N ASN A 362 8.35 31.95 7.69
CA ASN A 362 7.30 32.04 8.70
C ASN A 362 7.58 31.09 9.88
N LEU A 363 8.07 29.87 9.59
CA LEU A 363 8.47 28.90 10.61
C LEU A 363 9.73 29.32 11.39
N LEU A 364 10.75 29.87 10.71
CA LEU A 364 11.94 30.39 11.36
C LEU A 364 11.62 31.53 12.34
N MET A 365 10.63 32.35 11.95
CA MET A 365 10.20 33.51 12.73
C MET A 365 9.28 33.14 13.90
N ASN A 366 8.64 31.98 13.87
CA ASN A 366 7.79 31.50 14.96
C ASN A 366 8.65 31.08 16.17
N GLN A 367 8.66 31.88 17.23
CA GLN A 367 9.44 31.59 18.44
C GLN A 367 8.86 30.46 19.29
N GLN A 368 7.64 30.00 18.99
CA GLN A 368 7.04 28.82 19.64
C GLN A 368 7.49 27.50 19.00
N ASP A 369 8.10 27.54 17.81
CA ASP A 369 8.66 26.35 17.16
C ASP A 369 9.96 25.89 17.85
N ASP A 370 10.22 24.58 17.78
CA ASP A 370 11.43 23.94 18.31
C ASP A 370 12.70 24.61 17.75
N ILE A 371 13.62 24.95 18.64
CA ILE A 371 14.87 25.65 18.28
C ILE A 371 15.75 24.85 17.30
N GLN A 372 15.77 23.52 17.39
CA GLN A 372 16.51 22.65 16.47
C GLN A 372 15.95 22.76 15.05
N VAL A 373 14.63 22.85 14.91
CA VAL A 373 13.98 23.05 13.61
C VAL A 373 14.34 24.39 13.03
N ARG A 374 14.29 25.45 13.85
CA ARG A 374 14.67 26.81 13.42
C ARG A 374 16.14 26.87 12.98
N ILE A 375 17.04 26.15 13.65
CA ILE A 375 18.44 25.98 13.24
C ILE A 375 18.54 25.26 11.88
N VAL A 376 17.77 24.19 11.66
CA VAL A 376 17.75 23.48 10.36
C VAL A 376 17.22 24.39 9.25
N ILE A 377 16.18 25.19 9.51
CA ILE A 377 15.67 26.16 8.54
C ILE A 377 16.73 27.21 8.21
N ALA A 378 17.44 27.73 9.20
CA ALA A 378 18.54 28.67 8.95
C ALA A 378 19.63 28.03 8.07
N LYS A 379 19.96 26.75 8.29
CA LYS A 379 20.88 25.97 7.44
C LYS A 379 20.39 25.87 6.00
N ILE A 380 19.11 25.59 5.80
CA ILE A 380 18.48 25.55 4.48
C ILE A 380 18.64 26.89 3.75
N LEU A 381 18.29 28.01 4.40
CA LEU A 381 18.40 29.34 3.83
C LEU A 381 19.84 29.71 3.51
N SER A 382 20.77 29.43 4.44
CA SER A 382 22.21 29.63 4.21
C SER A 382 22.70 28.91 2.96
N LYS A 383 22.23 27.67 2.76
CA LYS A 383 22.65 26.88 1.61
C LYS A 383 22.10 27.41 0.30
N GLN A 384 20.89 27.98 0.29
CA GLN A 384 20.36 28.68 -0.88
C GLN A 384 21.23 29.90 -1.22
N ILE A 385 21.64 30.69 -0.23
CA ILE A 385 22.56 31.81 -0.45
C ILE A 385 23.87 31.33 -1.09
N GLU A 386 24.43 30.19 -0.65
CA GLU A 386 25.64 29.62 -1.27
C GLU A 386 25.42 29.14 -2.72
N ILE A 387 24.22 28.67 -3.06
CA ILE A 387 23.91 28.13 -4.38
C ILE A 387 23.75 29.26 -5.41
N ASN A 388 23.02 30.31 -5.08
CA ASN A 388 22.61 31.34 -6.05
C ASN A 388 22.51 32.78 -5.48
N CYS A 389 23.04 33.05 -4.28
CA CYS A 389 22.90 34.34 -3.60
C CYS A 389 21.43 34.80 -3.47
N ASP A 390 20.51 33.88 -3.15
CA ASP A 390 19.08 34.16 -3.07
C ASP A 390 18.76 35.38 -2.16
N ALA A 391 18.28 36.47 -2.78
CA ALA A 391 18.00 37.72 -2.07
C ALA A 391 16.88 37.58 -1.03
N LEU A 392 15.89 36.72 -1.30
CA LEU A 392 14.82 36.44 -0.35
C LEU A 392 15.40 35.69 0.85
N ALA A 393 16.21 34.65 0.64
CA ALA A 393 16.87 33.94 1.74
C ALA A 393 17.74 34.86 2.61
N ILE A 394 18.47 35.80 1.99
CA ILE A 394 19.24 36.84 2.70
C ILE A 394 18.32 37.71 3.58
N GLN A 395 17.23 38.23 3.00
CA GLN A 395 16.28 39.07 3.72
C GLN A 395 15.62 38.33 4.91
N LEU A 396 15.30 37.05 4.71
CA LEU A 396 14.67 36.21 5.73
C LEU A 396 15.62 35.92 6.90
N LEU A 397 16.89 35.60 6.62
CA LEU A 397 17.91 35.44 7.66
C LEU A 397 18.18 36.74 8.42
N LYS A 398 18.19 37.89 7.72
CA LYS A 398 18.27 39.21 8.36
C LYS A 398 17.11 39.44 9.32
N SER A 399 15.89 39.12 8.89
CA SER A 399 14.69 39.23 9.74
C SER A 399 14.79 38.33 10.97
N ALA A 400 15.30 37.09 10.81
CA ALA A 400 15.50 36.16 11.92
C ALA A 400 16.59 36.59 12.91
N ALA A 401 17.61 37.32 12.45
CA ALA A 401 18.64 37.90 13.31
C ALA A 401 18.11 39.02 14.22
N LEU A 402 17.02 39.69 13.83
CA LEU A 402 16.40 40.78 14.61
C LEU A 402 15.49 40.28 15.73
N LEU A 403 15.16 38.98 15.76
CA LEU A 403 14.27 38.44 16.79
C LEU A 403 14.91 38.47 18.18
N PRO A 404 14.14 38.82 19.23
CA PRO A 404 14.64 38.79 20.60
C PRO A 404 14.99 37.35 21.00
N ARG A 405 16.18 37.15 21.56
CA ARG A 405 16.66 35.83 22.00
C ARG A 405 16.74 35.77 23.51
N ASN A 406 16.24 34.68 24.10
CA ASN A 406 16.00 34.59 25.54
C ASN A 406 16.76 33.43 26.22
N ASN A 407 17.49 32.59 25.48
CA ASN A 407 18.24 31.46 26.05
C ASN A 407 19.49 31.08 25.24
N GLU A 408 20.28 30.15 25.79
CA GLU A 408 21.53 29.64 25.21
C GLU A 408 21.32 28.85 23.91
N ASP A 409 20.21 28.11 23.75
CA ASP A 409 19.92 27.39 22.50
C ASP A 409 19.69 28.35 21.32
N GLU A 410 19.14 29.54 21.60
CA GLU A 410 18.99 30.60 20.60
C GLU A 410 20.32 31.29 20.23
N ASP A 411 21.36 31.14 21.04
CA ASP A 411 22.72 31.58 20.69
C ASP A 411 23.32 30.75 19.55
N LEU A 412 23.07 29.45 19.52
CA LEU A 412 23.50 28.58 18.41
C LEU A 412 22.86 29.01 17.08
N LEU A 413 21.59 29.39 17.11
CA LEU A 413 20.89 29.94 15.94
C LEU A 413 21.51 31.27 15.50
N ASN A 414 21.84 32.16 16.43
CA ASN A 414 22.53 33.43 16.14
C ASN A 414 23.87 33.19 15.45
N LYS A 415 24.75 32.38 16.06
CA LYS A 415 26.05 32.02 15.48
C LYS A 415 25.90 31.50 14.05
N PHE A 416 24.88 30.69 13.81
CA PHE A 416 24.60 30.16 12.49
C PHE A 416 24.15 31.25 11.50
N VAL A 417 23.10 32.00 11.83
CA VAL A 417 22.55 33.08 10.98
C VAL A 417 23.63 34.11 10.64
N PHE A 418 24.45 34.51 11.61
CA PHE A 418 25.52 35.47 11.39
C PHE A 418 26.63 34.94 10.49
N ARG A 419 27.01 33.66 10.64
CA ARG A 419 27.97 33.03 9.72
C ARG A 419 27.45 33.06 8.29
N SER A 420 26.16 32.78 8.09
CA SER A 420 25.51 32.77 6.78
C SER A 420 25.38 34.15 6.15
N LEU A 421 25.18 35.19 6.97
CA LEU A 421 25.05 36.57 6.50
C LEU A 421 26.39 37.29 6.26
N LYS A 422 27.54 36.71 6.66
CA LYS A 422 28.87 37.33 6.60
C LYS A 422 29.19 38.08 5.30
N ALA A 423 28.85 37.51 4.14
CA ALA A 423 29.11 38.11 2.83
C ALA A 423 28.02 39.09 2.35
N ASN A 424 26.90 39.18 3.07
CA ASN A 424 25.67 39.88 2.67
C ASN A 424 25.21 40.93 3.71
N VAL A 425 26.14 41.39 4.55
CA VAL A 425 25.89 42.44 5.55
C VAL A 425 25.90 43.81 4.85
N ASP A 426 24.76 44.48 4.84
CA ASP A 426 24.64 45.88 4.42
C ASP A 426 24.43 46.82 5.62
N GLU A 427 24.60 48.11 5.37
CA GLU A 427 24.55 49.16 6.40
C GLU A 427 23.14 49.30 7.00
N ASN A 428 22.08 49.18 6.20
CA ASN A 428 20.71 49.29 6.70
C ASN A 428 20.38 48.15 7.67
N PHE A 429 20.78 46.92 7.33
CA PHE A 429 20.62 45.78 8.23
C PHE A 429 21.39 45.96 9.54
N LEU A 430 22.63 46.47 9.48
CA LEU A 430 23.43 46.73 10.68
C LEU A 430 22.80 47.75 11.61
N ILE A 431 22.27 48.84 11.04
CA ILE A 431 21.57 49.87 11.82
C ILE A 431 20.36 49.25 12.51
N ASN A 432 19.51 48.52 11.77
CA ASN A 432 18.33 47.86 12.34
C ASN A 432 18.71 46.84 13.43
N PHE A 433 19.76 46.05 13.20
CA PHE A 433 20.26 45.08 14.19
C PHE A 433 20.78 45.76 15.44
N TYR A 434 21.51 46.86 15.27
CA TYR A 434 21.99 47.68 16.38
C TYR A 434 20.83 48.26 17.19
N GLU A 435 19.81 48.80 16.54
CA GLU A 435 18.64 49.36 17.21
C GLU A 435 17.89 48.32 18.05
N GLU A 436 17.67 47.11 17.52
CA GLU A 436 17.02 46.02 18.27
C GLU A 436 17.89 45.49 19.41
N PHE A 437 19.21 45.42 19.22
CA PHE A 437 20.14 45.12 20.32
C PHE A 437 20.07 46.18 21.43
N ARG A 438 20.16 47.46 21.05
CA ARG A 438 20.13 48.59 21.97
C ARG A 438 18.83 48.64 22.78
N LYS A 439 17.67 48.41 22.14
CA LYS A 439 16.37 48.32 22.83
C LYS A 439 16.38 47.27 23.94
N ARG A 440 16.92 46.07 23.66
CA ARG A 440 17.01 44.97 24.64
C ARG A 440 17.93 45.29 25.81
N VAL A 441 19.09 45.88 25.52
CA VAL A 441 20.05 46.29 26.56
C VAL A 441 19.44 47.37 27.46
N VAL A 442 18.82 48.41 26.88
CA VAL A 442 18.18 49.48 27.65
C VAL A 442 17.02 48.94 28.51
N ALA A 443 16.25 47.99 28.01
CA ALA A 443 15.18 47.35 28.77
C ALA A 443 15.68 46.50 29.94
N ALA A 444 16.86 45.89 29.84
CA ALA A 444 17.48 45.14 30.94
C ALA A 444 18.23 46.06 31.93
N ALA A 445 18.75 47.19 31.46
CA ALA A 445 19.57 48.12 32.22
C ALA A 445 18.77 49.15 33.05
N VAL A 446 17.49 48.91 33.32
CA VAL A 446 16.58 49.87 33.99
C VAL A 446 17.08 50.33 35.37
N GLU A 447 18.10 49.67 35.95
CA GLU A 447 18.73 50.05 37.22
C GLU A 447 20.26 50.31 37.17
N ASP A 448 20.93 50.22 36.00
CA ASP A 448 22.40 50.30 35.90
C ASP A 448 22.88 51.51 35.04
N LYS A 449 23.43 52.55 35.69
CA LYS A 449 23.95 53.76 35.01
C LYS A 449 25.22 53.50 34.19
N GLU A 450 25.98 52.44 34.48
CA GLU A 450 27.20 52.13 33.72
C GLU A 450 26.85 51.62 32.33
N THR A 451 25.87 50.73 32.20
CA THR A 451 25.42 50.18 30.90
C THR A 451 24.94 51.26 29.92
N VAL A 452 24.37 52.36 30.41
CA VAL A 452 23.95 53.51 29.56
C VAL A 452 25.15 54.25 28.96
N LYS A 453 26.25 54.37 29.71
CA LYS A 453 27.49 55.02 29.23
C LYS A 453 28.23 54.13 28.23
N GLU A 454 28.21 52.82 28.46
CA GLU A 454 28.78 51.83 27.55
C GLU A 454 28.11 51.81 26.18
N LEU A 455 26.79 52.00 26.12
CA LEU A 455 26.05 52.14 24.86
C LEU A 455 26.48 53.36 24.02
N GLN A 456 26.95 54.46 24.64
CA GLN A 456 27.40 55.66 23.91
C GLN A 456 28.70 55.42 23.11
N GLN A 457 29.59 54.57 23.62
CA GLN A 457 30.80 54.18 22.90
C GLN A 457 30.45 53.31 21.69
N LEU A 458 29.47 52.42 21.85
CA LEU A 458 28.93 51.61 20.77
C LEU A 458 28.20 52.45 19.71
N ASP A 459 27.40 53.45 20.13
CA ASP A 459 26.73 54.42 19.24
C ASP A 459 27.74 55.06 18.28
N THR A 460 28.86 55.55 18.83
CA THR A 460 29.92 56.22 18.06
C THR A 460 30.60 55.26 17.09
N PHE A 461 30.86 54.01 17.51
CA PHE A 461 31.49 53.01 16.67
C PHE A 461 30.59 52.57 15.49
N ILE A 462 29.30 52.34 15.75
CA ILE A 462 28.34 51.95 14.71
C ILE A 462 28.11 53.07 13.69
N GLN A 463 28.08 54.33 14.12
CA GLN A 463 27.96 55.51 13.25
C GLN A 463 29.28 55.89 12.54
N GLY A 464 30.41 55.28 12.93
CA GLY A 464 31.72 55.56 12.35
C GLY A 464 31.95 54.96 10.96
N LYS A 465 33.14 55.18 10.39
CA LYS A 465 33.53 54.69 9.04
C LYS A 465 34.06 53.26 8.99
N GLU A 466 33.92 52.50 10.09
CA GLU A 466 34.37 51.11 10.15
C GLU A 466 33.64 50.23 9.13
N ASN A 467 34.31 49.16 8.69
CA ASN A 467 33.74 48.22 7.74
C ASN A 467 32.52 47.51 8.36
N ASN A 468 31.42 47.43 7.59
CA ASN A 468 30.17 46.77 8.00
C ASN A 468 30.38 45.36 8.58
N PHE A 469 31.30 44.57 8.01
CA PHE A 469 31.63 43.26 8.52
C PHE A 469 32.21 43.30 9.95
N LYS A 470 33.09 44.26 10.25
CA LYS A 470 33.64 44.42 11.61
C LYS A 470 32.58 44.89 12.60
N LYS A 471 31.73 45.84 12.19
CA LYS A 471 30.57 46.29 12.98
C LYS A 471 29.67 45.12 13.34
N PHE A 472 29.39 44.26 12.36
CA PHE A 472 28.59 43.06 12.56
C PHE A 472 29.20 42.07 13.54
N GLN A 473 30.51 41.77 13.40
CA GLN A 473 31.20 40.83 14.29
C GLN A 473 31.20 41.33 15.74
N LEU A 474 31.40 42.63 15.95
CA LEU A 474 31.38 43.22 17.29
C LEU A 474 29.97 43.17 17.90
N LEU A 475 28.94 43.58 17.14
CA LEU A 475 27.56 43.50 17.60
C LEU A 475 27.14 42.06 17.93
N ASN A 476 27.61 41.08 17.15
CA ASN A 476 27.40 39.68 17.47
C ASN A 476 28.06 39.30 18.81
N ALA A 477 29.36 39.59 18.98
CA ALA A 477 30.08 39.27 20.21
C ALA A 477 29.44 39.91 21.46
N LEU A 478 29.02 41.17 21.34
CA LEU A 478 28.29 41.90 22.40
C LEU A 478 26.92 41.27 22.69
N ASN A 479 26.19 40.84 21.66
CA ASN A 479 24.90 40.18 21.82
C ASN A 479 25.05 38.82 22.52
N ILE A 480 26.10 38.04 22.23
CA ILE A 480 26.41 36.77 22.94
C ILE A 480 26.73 37.05 24.41
N GLN A 481 27.59 38.03 24.67
CA GLN A 481 27.97 38.41 26.03
C GLN A 481 26.76 38.89 26.85
N PHE A 482 25.92 39.73 26.26
CA PHE A 482 24.72 40.23 26.88
C PHE A 482 23.72 39.11 27.18
N LEU A 483 23.57 38.11 26.29
CA LEU A 483 22.72 36.94 26.56
C LEU A 483 23.21 36.13 27.77
N ASN A 484 24.52 35.93 27.91
CA ASN A 484 25.09 35.11 28.98
C ASN A 484 25.14 35.83 30.33
N ASN A 485 25.42 37.13 30.33
CA ASN A 485 25.75 37.86 31.55
C ASN A 485 24.70 38.90 31.94
N GLN A 486 23.68 39.13 31.09
CA GLN A 486 22.70 40.23 31.21
C GLN A 486 23.34 41.63 31.37
N LYS A 487 24.64 41.73 31.06
CA LYS A 487 25.47 42.93 31.12
C LYS A 487 26.39 42.96 29.92
N ILE A 488 26.71 44.17 29.48
CA ILE A 488 27.77 44.41 28.51
C ILE A 488 29.06 44.63 29.31
N ASP A 489 30.18 44.09 28.84
CA ASP A 489 31.51 44.46 29.35
C ASP A 489 32.25 45.17 28.23
N THR A 490 32.45 46.47 28.37
CA THR A 490 33.12 47.29 27.36
C THR A 490 34.62 47.02 27.20
N THR A 491 35.24 46.18 28.03
CA THR A 491 36.62 45.72 27.76
C THR A 491 36.73 44.97 26.44
N ILE A 492 35.62 44.43 25.91
CA ILE A 492 35.58 43.82 24.59
C ILE A 492 35.96 44.81 23.48
N PHE A 493 35.66 46.11 23.61
CA PHE A 493 36.06 47.13 22.61
C PHE A 493 37.58 47.32 22.57
N THR A 494 38.27 47.12 23.70
CA THR A 494 39.74 47.14 23.78
C THR A 494 40.40 45.84 23.34
N GLN A 495 39.66 44.71 23.40
CA GLN A 495 40.13 43.39 22.98
C GLN A 495 39.75 43.03 21.54
N PHE A 496 38.90 43.85 20.89
CA PHE A 496 38.41 43.59 19.55
C PHE A 496 39.49 43.84 18.49
N ASN A 497 40.37 42.85 18.29
CA ASN A 497 41.25 42.78 17.14
C ASN A 497 40.58 41.86 16.09
N PRO A 498 40.07 42.40 14.96
CA PRO A 498 39.33 41.63 13.95
C PRO A 498 40.07 40.39 13.43
N SER A 499 41.41 40.43 13.53
CA SER A 499 42.36 39.39 13.12
C SER A 499 42.26 38.11 13.96
N GLU A 500 41.98 38.22 15.27
CA GLU A 500 42.07 37.09 16.21
C GLU A 500 40.79 36.26 16.28
N TRP A 501 39.61 36.87 16.10
CA TRP A 501 38.32 36.17 16.11
C TRP A 501 37.96 35.47 14.79
N THR A 502 38.66 35.80 13.70
CA THR A 502 38.47 35.12 12.41
C THR A 502 39.17 33.76 12.38
N ARG A 503 40.12 33.55 13.30
CA ARG A 503 40.96 32.36 13.47
C ARG A 503 40.26 31.37 14.41
#